data_AF-A0A800AA91-F1
#
_entry.id   AF-A0A800AA91-F1
#
_cell.length_a   1.000
_cell.length_b   1.000
_cell.length_c   1.000
_cell.angle_alpha   90.00
_cell.angle_beta   90.00
_cell.angle_gamma   90.00
#
_symmetry.space_group_name_H-M   'P 1'
#
loop_
_entity.id
_entity.type
_entity.pdbx_description
1 polymer ?
#
loop_
_entity_poly.entity_id
_entity_poly.type
_entity_poly.pdbx_seq_one_letter_code
_entity_poly.pdbx_strand_id
1 'polypeptide(L)'
;MMLGGFAAAIAIVLFVTAHEAGHFLAAKAVGMKATEFFFGFGPKLWSFKKGETEYGVKLLPLGGYVRIIGMNPLEEVDPVDMGRTYREKKFWEKSIVVLAGVG
;
A
#
# COMPACT_ATOMS: atom_id res chain seq x y z
N MET A 1 -26.85 11.14 17.68
CA MET A 1 -25.44 10.97 18.11
C MET A 1 -24.79 9.71 17.51
N MET A 2 -25.42 8.52 17.54
CA MET A 2 -24.78 7.29 17.01
C MET A 2 -24.61 7.24 15.48
N LEU A 3 -25.52 7.84 14.70
CA LEU A 3 -25.44 7.84 13.23
C LEU A 3 -24.22 8.61 12.70
N GLY A 4 -23.82 9.69 13.38
CA GLY A 4 -22.65 10.50 12.99
C GLY A 4 -21.32 9.78 13.26
N GLY A 5 -21.23 9.04 14.37
CA GLY A 5 -20.03 8.26 14.69
C GLY A 5 -19.78 7.12 13.69
N PHE A 6 -20.84 6.42 13.29
CA PHE A 6 -20.74 5.36 12.28
C PHE A 6 -20.33 5.89 10.90
N ALA A 7 -20.92 7.00 10.46
CA ALA A 7 -20.54 7.65 9.20
C ALA A 7 -19.07 8.13 9.22
N ALA A 8 -18.63 8.71 10.33
CA ALA A 8 -17.23 9.13 10.50
C ALA A 8 -16.27 7.94 10.45
N ALA A 9 -16.60 6.81 11.08
CA ALA A 9 -15.78 5.60 11.03
C ALA A 9 -15.62 5.06 9.60
N ILE A 10 -16.71 5.00 8.83
CA ILE A 10 -16.66 4.61 7.41
C ILE A 10 -15.79 5.58 6.61
N ALA A 11 -15.97 6.89 6.81
CA ALA A 11 -15.18 7.90 6.12
C ALA A 11 -13.67 7.74 6.39
N ILE A 12 -13.29 7.47 7.64
CA ILE A 12 -11.88 7.22 8.02
C ILE A 12 -11.34 5.98 7.33
N VAL A 13 -12.09 4.88 7.30
CA VAL A 13 -11.65 3.64 6.63
C VAL A 13 -11.43 3.87 5.15
N LEU A 14 -12.35 4.57 4.48
CA LEU A 14 -12.23 4.91 3.07
C LEU A 14 -11.04 5.85 2.81
N PHE A 15 -10.86 6.85 3.68
CA PHE A 15 -9.74 7.79 3.62
C PHE A 15 -8.39 7.08 3.74
N VAL A 16 -8.20 6.23 4.75
CA VAL A 16 -6.95 5.48 4.93
C VAL A 16 -6.70 4.54 3.75
N THR A 17 -7.75 3.92 3.21
CA THR A 17 -7.60 3.08 2.01
C THR A 17 -7.17 3.90 0.79
N ALA A 18 -7.72 5.10 0.62
CA ALA A 18 -7.32 6.02 -0.44
C ALA A 18 -5.89 6.55 -0.25
N HIS A 19 -5.49 6.85 0.98
CA HIS A 19 -4.13 7.22 1.38
C HIS A 19 -3.11 6.16 0.93
N GLU A 20 -3.37 4.89 1.26
CA GLU A 20 -2.54 3.76 0.85
C GLU A 20 -2.53 3.55 -0.67
N ALA A 21 -3.65 3.83 -1.35
CA ALA A 21 -3.70 3.82 -2.81
C ALA A 21 -2.77 4.89 -3.42
N GLY A 22 -2.66 6.06 -2.79
CA GLY A 22 -1.72 7.11 -3.17
C GLY A 22 -0.27 6.62 -3.14
N HIS A 23 0.17 6.02 -2.03
CA HIS A 23 1.50 5.42 -1.91
C HIS A 23 1.74 4.32 -2.97
N PHE A 24 0.77 3.45 -3.17
CA PHE A 24 0.86 2.35 -4.14
C PHE A 24 1.04 2.85 -5.57
N LEU A 25 0.21 3.81 -5.99
CA LEU A 25 0.27 4.36 -7.34
C LEU A 25 1.57 5.13 -7.56
N ALA A 26 2.00 5.93 -6.58
CA ALA A 26 3.26 6.65 -6.63
C ALA A 26 4.46 5.70 -6.74
N ALA A 27 4.48 4.62 -5.96
CA ALA A 27 5.55 3.62 -6.00
C ALA A 27 5.66 3.00 -7.39
N LYS A 28 4.53 2.61 -8.00
CA LYS A 28 4.51 2.09 -9.37
C LYS A 28 4.97 3.13 -10.39
N ALA A 29 4.57 4.40 -10.23
CA ALA A 29 4.93 5.48 -11.15
C ALA A 29 6.44 5.77 -11.17
N VAL A 30 7.12 5.67 -10.02
CA VAL A 30 8.59 5.84 -9.94
C VAL A 30 9.36 4.53 -10.17
N GLY A 31 8.66 3.48 -10.63
CA GLY A 31 9.26 2.20 -10.99
C GLY A 31 9.75 1.38 -9.80
N MET A 32 9.17 1.57 -8.61
CA MET A 32 9.30 0.60 -7.51
C MET A 32 8.35 -0.58 -7.72
N LYS A 33 8.73 -1.76 -7.24
CA LYS A 33 7.86 -2.94 -7.29
C LYS A 33 6.97 -3.02 -6.06
N ALA A 34 5.67 -2.85 -6.28
CA ALA A 34 4.65 -3.03 -5.25
C ALA A 34 3.97 -4.40 -5.44
N THR A 35 4.15 -5.30 -4.47
CA THR A 35 3.75 -6.71 -4.58
C THR A 35 2.39 -7.00 -3.98
N GLU A 36 1.88 -6.17 -3.07
CA GLU A 36 0.58 -6.35 -2.44
C GLU A 36 -0.16 -5.02 -2.30
N PHE A 37 -1.47 -5.06 -2.53
CA PHE A 37 -2.40 -3.98 -2.24
C PHE A 37 -3.71 -4.56 -1.68
N PHE A 38 -3.95 -4.38 -0.38
CA PHE A 38 -5.10 -4.96 0.30
C PHE A 38 -5.97 -3.89 0.95
N PHE A 39 -7.27 -4.12 0.92
CA PHE A 39 -8.22 -3.45 1.80
C PHE A 39 -8.36 -4.25 3.10
N GLY A 40 -8.17 -3.58 4.22
CA GLY A 40 -8.29 -4.15 5.56
C GLY A 40 -7.05 -4.91 6.07
N PHE A 41 -7.22 -5.51 7.25
CA PHE A 41 -6.19 -6.21 8.01
C PHE A 41 -6.65 -7.61 8.47
N GLY A 42 -5.72 -8.41 8.96
CA GLY A 42 -5.98 -9.76 9.47
C GLY A 42 -5.98 -10.84 8.38
N PRO A 43 -6.72 -11.95 8.58
CA PRO A 43 -6.73 -13.06 7.63
C PRO A 43 -7.29 -12.63 6.27
N LYS A 44 -6.67 -13.15 5.21
CA LYS A 44 -7.07 -12.90 3.82
C LYS A 44 -8.41 -13.57 3.56
N LEU A 45 -9.42 -12.79 3.18
CA LEU A 45 -10.73 -13.32 2.76
C LEU A 45 -10.71 -13.70 1.29
N TRP A 46 -10.18 -12.81 0.47
CA TRP A 46 -10.09 -13.00 -0.97
C TRP A 46 -8.94 -12.20 -1.56
N SER A 47 -8.33 -12.75 -2.61
CA SER A 47 -7.36 -12.01 -3.41
C SER A 47 -7.28 -12.55 -4.83
N PHE A 48 -6.74 -11.73 -5.71
CA PHE A 48 -6.36 -12.09 -7.07
C PHE A 48 -5.04 -11.43 -7.42
N LYS A 49 -4.26 -12.09 -8.27
CA LYS A 49 -2.99 -11.54 -8.76
C LYS A 49 -3.20 -10.91 -10.13
N LYS A 50 -2.75 -9.67 -10.31
CA LYS A 50 -2.70 -9.00 -11.61
C LYS A 50 -1.30 -8.47 -11.84
N GLY A 51 -0.59 -9.07 -12.80
CA GLY A 51 0.83 -8.81 -13.04
C GLY A 51 1.67 -9.22 -11.82
N GLU A 52 2.41 -8.28 -11.27
CA GLU A 52 3.28 -8.49 -10.10
C GLU A 52 2.61 -8.18 -8.75
N THR A 53 1.40 -7.64 -8.76
CA THR A 53 0.70 -7.23 -7.54
C THR A 53 -0.45 -8.19 -7.21
N GLU A 54 -0.50 -8.64 -5.96
CA GLU A 54 -1.66 -9.29 -5.37
C GLU A 54 -2.60 -8.23 -4.79
N TYR A 55 -3.83 -8.24 -5.25
CA TYR A 55 -4.91 -7.36 -4.81
C TYR A 55 -5.90 -8.17 -3.98
N GLY A 56 -6.43 -7.62 -2.89
CA GLY A 56 -7.42 -8.37 -2.13
C GLY A 56 -8.07 -7.63 -0.97
N VAL A 57 -8.86 -8.38 -0.22
CA VAL A 57 -9.58 -7.92 0.95
C VAL A 57 -9.29 -8.85 2.14
N LYS A 58 -9.05 -8.25 3.31
CA LYS A 58 -8.85 -8.96 4.58
C LYS A 58 -10.04 -8.74 5.50
N LEU A 59 -10.14 -9.59 6.53
CA LEU A 59 -11.32 -9.67 7.41
C LEU A 59 -11.70 -8.36 8.10
N LEU A 60 -10.71 -7.57 8.54
CA LEU A 60 -10.97 -6.35 9.31
C LEU A 60 -10.89 -5.12 8.40
N PRO A 61 -12.02 -4.46 8.06
CA PRO A 61 -12.04 -3.31 7.16
C PRO A 61 -11.62 -2.02 7.91
N LEU A 62 -10.41 -2.00 8.45
CA LEU A 62 -9.89 -0.92 9.30
C LEU A 62 -8.82 -0.05 8.60
N GLY A 63 -8.74 -0.08 7.27
CA GLY A 63 -7.80 0.71 6.48
C GLY A 63 -7.35 0.00 5.21
N GLY A 64 -6.17 0.36 4.70
CA GLY A 64 -5.51 -0.29 3.57
C GLY A 64 -4.12 -0.81 3.94
N TYR A 65 -3.53 -1.60 3.05
CA TYR A 65 -2.17 -2.12 3.20
C TYR A 65 -1.49 -2.19 1.83
N VAL A 66 -0.31 -1.59 1.71
CA VAL A 66 0.56 -1.73 0.54
C VAL A 66 1.90 -2.36 0.92
N ARG A 67 2.41 -3.26 0.06
CA ARG A 67 3.76 -3.80 0.19
C ARG A 67 4.64 -3.36 -0.97
N ILE A 68 5.63 -2.52 -0.68
CA ILE A 68 6.68 -2.12 -1.61
C ILE A 68 7.97 -2.79 -1.17
N ILE A 69 8.62 -3.50 -2.08
CA ILE A 69 9.82 -4.27 -1.73
C ILE A 69 10.97 -3.35 -1.32
N GLY A 70 11.75 -3.79 -0.35
CA GLY A 70 12.91 -3.09 0.16
C GLY A 70 12.61 -1.88 1.05
N MET A 71 11.35 -1.71 1.48
CA MET A 71 11.00 -0.77 2.55
C MET A 71 11.54 -1.24 3.91
N ASN A 72 11.50 -2.55 4.17
CA ASN A 72 12.17 -3.13 5.33
C ASN A 72 13.66 -3.32 5.00
N PRO A 73 14.61 -2.73 5.75
CA PRO A 73 16.04 -2.90 5.51
C PRO A 73 16.51 -4.35 5.59
N LEU A 74 15.81 -5.20 6.35
CA LEU A 74 16.15 -6.60 6.56
C LEU A 74 15.43 -7.55 5.58
N GLU A 75 14.61 -7.03 4.67
CA GLU A 75 13.95 -7.85 3.65
C GLU A 75 14.98 -8.33 2.62
N GLU A 76 15.12 -9.64 2.52
CA GLU A 76 15.81 -10.28 1.38
C GLU A 76 14.98 -10.05 0.13
N VAL A 77 15.62 -9.48 -0.90
CA VAL A 77 14.99 -9.18 -2.19
C VAL A 77 15.66 -10.05 -3.23
N ASP A 78 14.86 -10.62 -4.14
CA ASP A 78 15.35 -11.39 -5.27
C ASP A 78 16.31 -10.52 -6.12
N PRO A 79 17.50 -11.01 -6.51
CA PRO A 79 18.42 -10.29 -7.38
C PRO A 79 17.79 -9.71 -8.65
N VAL A 80 16.73 -10.33 -9.19
CA VAL A 80 16.01 -9.83 -10.38
C VAL A 80 15.24 -8.53 -10.13
N ASP A 81 14.91 -8.25 -8.87
CA ASP A 81 14.15 -7.08 -8.45
C ASP A 81 15.04 -5.94 -7.94
N MET A 82 16.35 -6.15 -7.91
CA MET A 82 17.34 -5.11 -7.63
C MET A 82 17.24 -3.99 -8.69
N GLY A 83 17.32 -2.74 -8.23
CA GLY A 83 17.00 -1.53 -8.99
C GLY A 83 15.54 -1.09 -8.92
N ARG A 84 14.63 -1.96 -8.44
CA ARG A 84 13.20 -1.66 -8.26
C ARG A 84 12.79 -1.59 -6.79
N THR A 85 13.74 -1.64 -5.86
CA THR A 85 13.48 -1.57 -4.44
C THR A 85 13.32 -0.14 -3.95
N TYR A 86 12.56 0.05 -2.87
CA TYR A 86 12.43 1.37 -2.22
C TYR A 86 13.81 1.93 -1.83
N ARG A 87 14.68 1.11 -1.22
CA ARG A 87 15.98 1.53 -0.70
C ARG A 87 16.97 2.02 -1.78
N GLU A 88 16.88 1.52 -3.00
CA GLU A 88 17.78 1.91 -4.11
C GLU A 88 17.36 3.20 -4.83
N LYS A 89 16.11 3.64 -4.66
CA LYS A 89 15.60 4.85 -5.33
C LYS A 89 16.22 6.12 -4.78
N LYS A 90 16.23 7.16 -5.61
CA LYS A 90 16.70 8.51 -5.23
C LYS A 90 15.82 9.06 -4.11
N PHE A 91 16.38 9.97 -3.32
CA PHE A 91 15.67 10.60 -2.20
C PHE A 91 14.33 11.22 -2.63
N TRP A 92 14.29 11.91 -3.77
CA TRP A 92 13.06 12.55 -4.23
C TRP A 92 11.97 11.54 -4.66
N GLU A 93 12.35 10.39 -5.25
CA GLU A 93 11.40 9.32 -5.59
C GLU A 93 10.80 8.71 -4.33
N LYS A 94 11.63 8.50 -3.30
CA LYS A 94 11.19 8.08 -1.97
C LYS A 94 10.23 9.11 -1.36
N SER A 95 10.57 10.40 -1.45
CA SER A 95 9.72 11.49 -0.95
C SER A 95 8.37 11.54 -1.65
N ILE A 96 8.32 11.35 -2.98
CA ILE A 96 7.04 11.26 -3.70
C ILE A 96 6.20 10.12 -3.14
N VAL A 97 6.78 8.92 -2.97
CA VAL A 97 6.05 7.78 -2.44
C VAL A 97 5.54 8.05 -1.03
N VAL A 98 6.39 8.52 -0.12
CA VAL A 98 6.02 8.79 1.28
C VAL A 98 4.99 9.92 1.41
N LEU A 99 4.98 10.90 0.50
CA LEU A 99 4.04 12.01 0.54
C LEU A 99 2.76 11.77 -0.28
N ALA A 100 2.74 10.79 -1.19
CA ALA A 100 1.61 10.57 -2.09
C ALA A 100 0.32 10.10 -1.40
N GLY A 101 0.40 9.65 -0.15
CA GLY A 101 -0.78 9.40 0.67
C GLY A 101 -1.40 10.68 1.24
N VAL A 102 -0.68 11.79 1.29
CA VAL A 102 -1.15 13.06 1.87
C VAL A 102 -2.14 13.72 0.90
N GLY A 103 -3.43 13.56 1.15
CA GLY A 103 -4.55 14.20 0.45
C GLY A 103 -5.84 13.97 1.18
#